data_AF-A0A933N352-F1
#
_entry.id   AF-A0A933N352-F1
#
_cell.length_a   1.000
_cell.length_b   1.000
_cell.length_c   1.000
_cell.angle_alpha   90.00
_cell.angle_beta   90.00
_cell.angle_gamma   90.00
#
_symmetry.space_group_name_H-M   'P 1'
#
loop_
_entity.id
_entity.type
_entity.pdbx_description
1 polymer ?
#
loop_
_entity_poly.entity_id
_entity_poly.type
_entity_poly.pdbx_seq_one_letter_code
_entity_poly.pdbx_strand_id
1 'polypeptide(L)'
;MLQLTVKSPLSFQWIPLPPQWRLRSTETDQKSALMRDFPFVVGRAENCQLVLPDSAELRKTTSRWHCYIAENAGRYFIADGSFDAVPETGAKKPSISGTFHNGRRLKEPEAIAPGDTISAGPWDFKVGEAGIYPVNIDDALKLINEGKRSIIKMEELKSPAGYQRLHELLMELGGFDNIEDSLAHVLAFAARKVPAAEVIAILLENHAEGPAVRLAWQKKQGRVLDFQFSSSLLERLRVREPFLLEPGISSPSRSQKLQNITSALLVPLWSGRSRLGVLYMDNRGKGGLFTEDDLYLCTALGSVVSLQLLMEKQLFLGRLEENLKQYFSANVVRRLVEEAGAGKQPELGVSEKTAAILFVDMQGFSEFCRTHEPLEVSGLLNPYFMLMSECIHRHGGYVDKFIGDAVMGVFEEAGAGDTPAANSSCALRAARAAREMIKAWRGRSASQTGKTIPLRVGLDAGRVVIGNVGFPGRLEYTAIGDAVNTASRLQNLAPPDGIAVTDAVRSRAEKEFRCKKAGLRKLKGCGEIEVWNIDD
;
A
#
# COMPACT_ATOMS: atom_id res chain seq x y z
N MET A 1 -33.07 -25.30 -22.03
CA MET A 1 -34.40 -24.82 -22.45
C MET A 1 -34.77 -23.72 -21.47
N LEU A 2 -35.26 -22.57 -21.98
CA LEU A 2 -35.67 -21.34 -21.25
C LEU A 2 -34.50 -20.43 -20.80
N GLN A 3 -34.51 -19.12 -21.00
CA GLN A 3 -35.33 -18.24 -21.84
C GLN A 3 -34.58 -16.89 -21.85
N LEU A 4 -34.43 -16.29 -23.03
CA LEU A 4 -34.06 -14.88 -23.16
C LEU A 4 -35.13 -14.03 -22.47
N THR A 5 -34.77 -13.40 -21.35
CA THR A 5 -35.59 -12.34 -20.75
C THR A 5 -34.73 -11.11 -20.52
N VAL A 6 -34.67 -10.28 -21.57
CA VAL A 6 -34.31 -8.87 -21.46
C VAL A 6 -35.30 -8.23 -20.48
N LYS A 7 -34.82 -7.68 -19.36
CA LYS A 7 -35.62 -6.80 -18.49
C LYS A 7 -34.95 -5.43 -18.35
N SER A 8 -35.80 -4.42 -18.51
CA SER A 8 -35.68 -2.97 -18.72
C SER A 8 -34.68 -2.17 -17.86
N PRO A 9 -34.31 -0.94 -18.28
CA PRO A 9 -33.12 -0.24 -17.80
C PRO A 9 -33.30 0.39 -16.42
N LEU A 10 -32.24 0.34 -15.63
CA LEU A 10 -32.12 0.97 -14.31
C LEU A 10 -32.12 2.52 -14.44
N SER A 11 -32.84 3.20 -13.56
CA SER A 11 -33.02 4.66 -13.53
C SER A 11 -32.51 5.26 -12.22
N PHE A 12 -31.54 6.20 -12.24
CA PHE A 12 -31.14 6.98 -11.05
C PHE A 12 -30.58 8.37 -11.40
N GLN A 13 -30.68 9.28 -10.43
CA GLN A 13 -30.57 10.74 -10.53
C GLN A 13 -29.21 11.25 -10.02
N TRP A 14 -28.64 12.23 -10.71
CA TRP A 14 -27.28 12.76 -10.51
C TRP A 14 -27.22 13.91 -9.49
N ILE A 15 -26.15 13.95 -8.70
CA ILE A 15 -25.69 15.15 -7.96
C ILE A 15 -24.28 15.49 -8.47
N PRO A 16 -24.09 16.61 -9.21
CA PRO A 16 -22.78 17.01 -9.73
C PRO A 16 -21.75 17.32 -8.66
N LEU A 17 -20.52 16.82 -8.83
CA LEU A 17 -19.31 17.57 -8.46
C LEU A 17 -19.02 18.60 -9.58
N PRO A 18 -18.51 19.80 -9.27
CA PRO A 18 -18.45 20.88 -10.25
C PRO A 18 -17.37 20.65 -11.33
N PRO A 19 -17.58 21.17 -12.55
CA PRO A 19 -16.65 21.01 -13.67
C PRO A 19 -15.29 21.66 -13.41
N GLN A 20 -14.18 20.99 -13.74
CA GLN A 20 -12.84 21.60 -13.73
C GLN A 20 -12.66 22.46 -14.99
N TRP A 21 -12.33 23.74 -14.84
CA TRP A 21 -12.19 24.69 -15.96
C TRP A 21 -10.73 24.96 -16.29
N ARG A 22 -10.44 25.28 -17.56
CA ARG A 22 -9.09 25.61 -18.03
C ARG A 22 -9.06 27.05 -18.52
N LEU A 23 -8.03 27.78 -18.13
CA LEU A 23 -7.73 29.11 -18.65
C LEU A 23 -6.70 28.96 -19.79
N ARG A 24 -6.98 29.48 -21.00
CA ARG A 24 -6.03 29.48 -22.13
C ARG A 24 -5.74 30.90 -22.59
N SER A 25 -4.47 31.26 -22.75
CA SER A 25 -4.09 32.54 -23.37
C SER A 25 -4.51 32.60 -24.84
N THR A 26 -4.89 33.78 -25.32
CA THR A 26 -5.29 34.04 -26.71
C THR A 26 -4.15 34.53 -27.61
N GLU A 27 -2.98 34.88 -27.07
CA GLU A 27 -1.79 35.31 -27.82
C GLU A 27 -0.74 34.19 -27.94
N THR A 28 0.17 34.29 -28.94
CA THR A 28 1.12 33.25 -29.38
C THR A 28 2.26 32.94 -28.40
N ASP A 29 1.91 32.44 -27.22
CA ASP A 29 2.77 31.61 -26.37
C ASP A 29 1.86 30.70 -25.52
N GLN A 30 1.97 29.37 -25.67
CA GLN A 30 1.02 28.35 -25.21
C GLN A 30 0.87 28.21 -23.67
N LYS A 31 0.48 29.28 -22.95
CA LYS A 31 0.17 29.19 -21.52
C LYS A 31 -1.29 28.76 -21.34
N SER A 32 -1.46 27.56 -20.80
CA SER A 32 -2.76 27.09 -20.31
C SER A 32 -2.61 26.57 -18.89
N ALA A 33 -3.56 26.91 -18.03
CA ALA A 33 -3.58 26.45 -16.65
C ALA A 33 -4.93 25.83 -16.32
N LEU A 34 -4.88 24.70 -15.61
CA LEU A 34 -6.07 24.05 -15.09
C LEU A 34 -6.42 24.68 -13.75
N MET A 35 -7.67 25.14 -13.60
CA MET A 35 -8.13 25.73 -12.35
C MET A 35 -8.31 24.60 -11.33
N ARG A 36 -7.34 24.47 -10.43
CA ARG A 36 -7.33 23.56 -9.27
C ARG A 36 -6.98 24.38 -8.04
N ASP A 37 -7.56 24.02 -6.90
CA ASP A 37 -7.35 24.66 -5.59
C ASP A 37 -7.78 26.14 -5.55
N PHE A 38 -8.97 26.41 -5.00
CA PHE A 38 -9.56 27.74 -4.95
C PHE A 38 -9.22 28.47 -3.63
N PRO A 39 -8.89 29.77 -3.67
CA PRO A 39 -8.92 30.66 -4.83
C PRO A 39 -7.75 30.43 -5.81
N PHE A 40 -8.06 30.34 -7.09
CA PHE A 40 -7.08 30.21 -8.17
C PHE A 40 -6.57 31.61 -8.54
N VAL A 41 -5.30 31.90 -8.27
CA VAL A 41 -4.74 33.25 -8.38
C VAL A 41 -3.92 33.41 -9.67
N VAL A 42 -4.20 34.50 -10.40
CA VAL A 42 -3.47 34.92 -11.59
C VAL A 42 -2.71 36.20 -11.27
N GLY A 43 -1.40 36.23 -11.53
CA GLY A 43 -0.58 37.38 -11.17
C GLY A 43 0.87 37.27 -11.57
N ARG A 44 1.70 38.17 -11.05
CA ARG A 44 3.14 38.27 -11.37
C ARG A 44 4.04 37.63 -10.32
N ALA A 45 3.50 37.24 -9.17
CA ALA A 45 4.28 36.59 -8.13
C ALA A 45 4.50 35.11 -8.48
N GLU A 46 5.68 34.59 -8.12
CA GLU A 46 6.04 33.19 -8.37
C GLU A 46 5.12 32.18 -7.69
N ASN A 47 4.41 32.60 -6.63
CA ASN A 47 3.43 31.77 -5.92
C ASN A 47 2.02 31.81 -6.53
N CYS A 48 1.79 32.54 -7.62
CA CYS A 48 0.51 32.48 -8.34
C CYS A 48 0.40 31.16 -9.13
N GLN A 49 -0.80 30.58 -9.15
CA GLN A 49 -1.07 29.37 -9.93
C GLN A 49 -0.98 29.61 -11.45
N LEU A 50 -1.20 30.85 -11.90
CA LEU A 50 -0.84 31.31 -13.23
C LEU A 50 0.04 32.55 -13.16
N VAL A 51 1.32 32.37 -13.46
CA VAL A 51 2.33 33.44 -13.46
C VAL A 51 2.39 34.13 -14.82
N LEU A 52 2.00 35.41 -14.85
CA LEU A 52 2.04 36.28 -16.02
C LEU A 52 3.48 36.78 -16.27
N PRO A 53 3.95 36.80 -17.52
CA PRO A 53 5.23 37.42 -17.87
C PRO A 53 5.28 38.89 -17.46
N ASP A 54 6.47 39.36 -17.10
CA ASP A 54 6.69 40.75 -16.72
C ASP A 54 6.60 41.68 -17.95
N SER A 55 5.69 42.67 -17.93
CA SER A 55 5.48 43.63 -19.02
C SER A 55 5.43 45.07 -18.51
N ALA A 56 5.77 46.04 -19.36
CA ALA A 56 5.77 47.46 -19.00
C ALA A 56 4.38 47.97 -18.55
N GLU A 57 3.30 47.32 -19.00
CA GLU A 57 1.92 47.62 -18.60
C GLU A 57 1.56 46.99 -17.25
N LEU A 58 2.02 45.75 -16.99
CA LEU A 58 1.83 45.08 -15.70
C LEU A 58 2.68 45.72 -14.59
N ARG A 59 3.84 46.32 -14.91
CA ARG A 59 4.68 47.08 -13.97
C ARG A 59 4.03 48.37 -13.47
N LYS A 60 2.99 48.86 -14.15
CA LYS A 60 2.19 50.02 -13.71
C LYS A 60 1.18 49.64 -12.62
N THR A 61 0.96 48.35 -12.37
CA THR A 61 0.05 47.88 -11.32
C THR A 61 0.83 47.61 -10.03
N THR A 62 0.29 48.06 -8.89
CA THR A 62 0.94 47.84 -7.58
C THR A 62 0.64 46.45 -7.01
N SER A 63 -0.37 45.76 -7.55
CA SER A 63 -0.77 44.43 -7.08
C SER A 63 0.16 43.33 -7.60
N ARG A 64 0.45 42.35 -6.75
CA ARG A 64 1.16 41.12 -7.14
C ARG A 64 0.18 40.07 -7.70
N TRP A 65 -1.08 40.14 -7.29
CA TRP A 65 -2.19 39.30 -7.72
C TRP A 65 -3.12 40.15 -8.58
N HIS A 66 -3.27 39.81 -9.86
CA HIS A 66 -4.02 40.62 -10.82
C HIS A 66 -5.51 40.32 -10.74
N CYS A 67 -5.87 39.04 -10.69
CA CYS A 67 -7.22 38.57 -10.40
C CYS A 67 -7.17 37.22 -9.69
N TYR A 68 -8.29 36.82 -9.10
CA TYR A 68 -8.47 35.48 -8.56
C TYR A 68 -9.84 34.94 -8.92
N ILE A 69 -9.93 33.63 -9.01
CA ILE A 69 -11.18 32.91 -9.24
C ILE A 69 -11.50 32.12 -7.97
N ALA A 70 -12.70 32.30 -7.44
CA ALA A 70 -13.21 31.58 -6.27
C ALA A 70 -14.32 30.61 -6.69
N GLU A 71 -14.47 29.52 -5.95
CA GLU A 71 -15.54 28.54 -6.11
C GLU A 71 -16.49 28.64 -4.92
N ASN A 72 -17.80 28.67 -5.19
CA ASN A 72 -18.83 28.62 -4.18
C ASN A 72 -20.04 27.83 -4.70
N ALA A 73 -20.33 26.70 -4.05
CA ALA A 73 -21.50 25.86 -4.34
C ALA A 73 -21.62 25.46 -5.83
N GLY A 74 -20.49 25.16 -6.46
CA GLY A 74 -20.38 24.74 -7.86
C GLY A 74 -20.43 25.86 -8.88
N ARG A 75 -20.41 27.12 -8.45
CA ARG A 75 -20.28 28.31 -9.31
C ARG A 75 -18.92 28.96 -9.10
N TYR A 76 -18.34 29.42 -10.20
CA TYR A 76 -17.05 30.10 -10.17
C TYR A 76 -17.25 31.59 -10.38
N PHE A 77 -16.53 32.38 -9.59
CA PHE A 77 -16.59 33.83 -9.61
C PHE A 77 -15.20 34.39 -9.82
N ILE A 78 -15.05 35.34 -10.73
CA ILE A 78 -13.82 36.10 -10.89
C ILE A 78 -13.91 37.40 -10.11
N ALA A 79 -12.83 37.74 -9.42
CA ALA A 79 -12.68 39.01 -8.73
C ALA A 79 -11.35 39.66 -9.13
N ASP A 80 -11.33 40.99 -9.16
CA ASP A 80 -10.10 41.76 -9.32
C ASP A 80 -9.24 41.63 -8.06
N GLY A 81 -7.92 41.54 -8.22
CA GLY A 81 -6.98 41.37 -7.10
C GLY A 81 -6.94 42.54 -6.10
N SER A 82 -7.63 43.64 -6.39
CA SER A 82 -7.84 44.76 -5.47
C SER A 82 -9.07 44.63 -4.55
N PHE A 83 -9.89 43.61 -4.76
CA PHE A 83 -11.17 43.44 -4.04
C PHE A 83 -10.97 43.04 -2.57
N ASP A 84 -10.02 42.13 -2.30
CA ASP A 84 -9.60 41.72 -0.95
C ASP A 84 -8.24 42.32 -0.55
N ALA A 85 -7.98 42.36 0.76
CA ALA A 85 -6.70 42.84 1.27
C ALA A 85 -5.55 41.92 0.83
N VAL A 86 -4.46 42.49 0.33
CA VAL A 86 -3.29 41.69 -0.08
C VAL A 86 -2.70 41.03 1.17
N PRO A 87 -2.58 39.69 1.25
CA PRO A 87 -2.23 39.00 2.50
C PRO A 87 -0.91 39.44 3.15
N GLU A 88 0.03 39.91 2.33
CA GLU A 88 1.36 40.33 2.77
C GLU A 88 1.37 41.76 3.36
N THR A 89 0.36 42.57 3.06
CA THR A 89 0.32 44.00 3.47
C THR A 89 -0.94 44.38 4.26
N GLY A 90 -1.97 43.54 4.28
CA GLY A 90 -3.23 43.77 5.01
C GLY A 90 -4.08 44.93 4.47
N ALA A 91 -3.64 45.63 3.43
CA ALA A 91 -4.35 46.77 2.84
C ALA A 91 -4.88 46.43 1.43
N LYS A 92 -6.03 47.01 1.07
CA LYS A 92 -6.53 47.00 -0.31
C LYS A 92 -5.63 47.91 -1.15
N LYS A 93 -5.10 47.42 -2.27
CA LYS A 93 -4.33 48.23 -3.23
C LYS A 93 -5.08 48.32 -4.56
N PRO A 94 -5.27 49.53 -5.13
CA PRO A 94 -6.03 49.68 -6.36
C PRO A 94 -5.31 49.04 -7.57
N SER A 95 -6.04 48.24 -8.33
CA SER A 95 -5.59 47.70 -9.62
C SER A 95 -5.73 48.78 -10.69
N ILE A 96 -4.60 49.37 -11.12
CA ILE A 96 -4.56 50.49 -12.07
C ILE A 96 -5.01 50.01 -13.47
N SER A 97 -4.62 48.81 -13.90
CA SER A 97 -5.03 48.22 -15.18
C SER A 97 -6.43 47.60 -15.13
N GLY A 98 -6.89 47.14 -13.96
CA GLY A 98 -8.17 46.45 -13.79
C GLY A 98 -8.21 45.05 -14.43
N THR A 99 -9.16 44.24 -13.97
CA THR A 99 -9.54 42.96 -14.57
C THR A 99 -10.80 43.16 -15.42
N PHE A 100 -10.87 42.54 -16.58
CA PHE A 100 -12.04 42.58 -17.45
C PHE A 100 -12.65 41.20 -17.62
N HIS A 101 -13.97 41.16 -17.64
CA HIS A 101 -14.76 39.97 -17.97
C HIS A 101 -15.59 40.29 -19.20
N ASN A 102 -15.42 39.52 -20.28
CA ASN A 102 -16.06 39.72 -21.57
C ASN A 102 -15.95 41.18 -22.09
N GLY A 103 -14.76 41.78 -21.93
CA GLY A 103 -14.44 43.15 -22.35
C GLY A 103 -14.98 44.25 -21.44
N ARG A 104 -15.68 43.91 -20.33
CA ARG A 104 -16.19 44.88 -19.35
C ARG A 104 -15.32 44.88 -18.10
N ARG A 105 -14.96 46.07 -17.61
CA ARG A 105 -14.14 46.20 -16.40
C ARG A 105 -14.93 45.72 -15.17
N LEU A 106 -14.40 44.72 -14.46
CA LEU A 106 -14.96 44.21 -13.23
C LEU A 106 -14.91 45.29 -12.14
N LYS A 107 -16.05 45.54 -11.50
CA LYS A 107 -16.17 46.41 -10.32
C LYS A 107 -16.48 45.62 -9.05
N GLU A 108 -17.13 44.48 -9.20
CA GLU A 108 -17.49 43.51 -8.17
C GLU A 108 -17.25 42.10 -8.71
N PRO A 109 -17.18 41.07 -7.86
CA PRO A 109 -17.02 39.69 -8.30
C PRO A 109 -18.18 39.25 -9.19
N GLU A 110 -17.88 38.70 -10.37
CA GLU A 110 -18.90 38.23 -11.32
C GLU A 110 -18.76 36.72 -11.55
N ALA A 111 -19.89 36.05 -11.78
CA ALA A 111 -19.88 34.65 -12.17
C ALA A 111 -19.29 34.50 -13.59
N ILE A 112 -18.45 33.49 -13.77
CA ILE A 112 -17.86 33.11 -15.06
C ILE A 112 -18.41 31.75 -15.51
N ALA A 113 -18.33 31.47 -16.80
CA ALA A 113 -18.76 30.24 -17.44
C ALA A 113 -17.82 29.85 -18.62
N PRO A 114 -17.83 28.58 -19.07
CA PRO A 114 -17.10 28.18 -20.27
C PRO A 114 -17.54 28.99 -21.50
N GLY A 115 -16.56 29.51 -22.24
CA GLY A 115 -16.78 30.43 -23.36
C GLY A 115 -16.42 31.88 -23.04
N ASP A 116 -16.45 32.27 -21.76
CA ASP A 116 -16.13 33.62 -21.33
C ASP A 116 -14.66 33.99 -21.55
N THR A 117 -14.40 35.27 -21.71
CA THR A 117 -13.07 35.85 -21.86
C THR A 117 -12.72 36.69 -20.63
N ILE A 118 -11.52 36.49 -20.10
CA ILE A 118 -10.97 37.22 -18.95
C ILE A 118 -9.72 37.96 -19.41
N SER A 119 -9.63 39.25 -19.12
CA SER A 119 -8.44 40.06 -19.41
C SER A 119 -7.80 40.55 -18.12
N ALA A 120 -6.49 40.36 -17.99
CA ALA A 120 -5.69 40.85 -16.87
C ALA A 120 -4.46 41.61 -17.40
N GLY A 121 -4.55 42.93 -17.45
CA GLY A 121 -3.56 43.75 -18.16
C GLY A 121 -3.64 43.52 -19.68
N PRO A 122 -2.52 43.31 -20.39
CA PRO A 122 -2.54 42.99 -21.83
C PRO A 122 -2.89 41.53 -22.15
N TRP A 123 -3.08 40.68 -21.13
CA TRP A 123 -3.26 39.25 -21.33
C TRP A 123 -4.73 38.90 -21.36
N ASP A 124 -5.16 38.35 -22.49
CA ASP A 124 -6.49 37.81 -22.70
C ASP A 124 -6.50 36.29 -22.53
N PHE A 125 -7.56 35.81 -21.91
CA PHE A 125 -7.75 34.41 -21.58
C PHE A 125 -9.15 33.94 -21.90
N LYS A 126 -9.28 32.74 -22.46
CA LYS A 126 -10.57 32.08 -22.67
C LYS A 126 -10.81 31.00 -21.63
N VAL A 127 -11.98 31.03 -20.99
CA VAL A 127 -12.48 29.97 -20.11
C VAL A 127 -12.96 28.83 -21.00
N GLY A 128 -12.35 27.66 -20.86
CA GLY A 128 -12.77 26.45 -21.54
C GLY A 128 -13.14 25.37 -20.54
N GLU A 129 -14.00 24.44 -20.96
CA GLU A 129 -14.16 23.18 -20.25
C GLU A 129 -12.83 22.42 -20.32
N ALA A 130 -12.31 21.97 -19.18
CA ALA A 130 -11.19 21.05 -19.22
C ALA A 130 -11.73 19.70 -19.74
N GLY A 131 -11.18 19.24 -20.86
CA GLY A 131 -11.44 17.89 -21.33
C GLY A 131 -11.22 16.88 -20.20
N ILE A 132 -12.23 16.05 -19.97
CA ILE A 132 -12.29 15.02 -18.93
C ILE A 132 -11.05 14.14 -18.98
N TYR A 133 -10.28 14.09 -17.89
CA TYR A 133 -9.13 13.18 -17.72
C TYR A 133 -9.63 11.74 -17.46
N PRO A 134 -8.83 10.71 -17.80
CA PRO A 134 -9.26 9.32 -17.87
C PRO A 134 -9.88 8.84 -16.56
N VAL A 135 -10.80 7.89 -16.69
CA VAL A 135 -11.43 7.17 -15.59
C VAL A 135 -10.36 6.80 -14.57
N ASN A 136 -10.41 7.45 -13.42
CA ASN A 136 -9.63 7.07 -12.27
C ASN A 136 -10.13 5.69 -11.84
N ILE A 137 -9.29 4.68 -11.98
CA ILE A 137 -9.63 3.32 -11.61
C ILE A 137 -9.88 3.18 -10.12
N ASP A 138 -9.30 4.05 -9.30
CA ASP A 138 -9.64 4.08 -7.88
C ASP A 138 -11.10 4.53 -7.65
N ASP A 139 -11.66 5.38 -8.52
CA ASP A 139 -13.06 5.80 -8.44
C ASP A 139 -14.01 4.77 -9.06
N ALA A 140 -13.61 4.12 -10.16
CA ALA A 140 -14.35 3.00 -10.73
C ALA A 140 -14.37 1.78 -9.79
N LEU A 141 -13.25 1.50 -9.10
CA LEU A 141 -13.16 0.42 -8.12
C LEU A 141 -13.88 0.77 -6.82
N LYS A 142 -13.90 2.03 -6.38
CA LYS A 142 -14.78 2.46 -5.27
C LYS A 142 -16.24 2.23 -5.59
N LEU A 143 -16.68 2.57 -6.80
CA LEU A 143 -18.07 2.34 -7.24
C LEU A 143 -18.40 0.84 -7.31
N ILE A 144 -17.49 0.02 -7.85
CA ILE A 144 -17.65 -1.44 -7.93
C ILE A 144 -17.65 -2.09 -6.54
N ASN A 145 -16.75 -1.69 -5.63
CA ASN A 145 -16.67 -2.20 -4.25
C ASN A 145 -17.84 -1.72 -3.38
N GLU A 146 -18.44 -0.56 -3.68
CA GLU A 146 -19.69 -0.10 -3.05
C GLU A 146 -20.94 -0.79 -3.62
N GLY A 147 -20.79 -1.72 -4.57
CA GLY A 147 -21.90 -2.39 -5.24
C GLY A 147 -22.72 -1.48 -6.16
N LYS A 148 -22.21 -0.28 -6.49
CA LYS A 148 -22.90 0.72 -7.32
C LYS A 148 -22.51 0.55 -8.79
N ARG A 149 -23.51 0.28 -9.63
CA ARG A 149 -23.37 0.19 -11.09
C ARG A 149 -23.78 1.52 -11.73
N SER A 150 -23.02 1.99 -12.72
CA SER A 150 -23.30 3.20 -13.52
C SER A 150 -23.51 2.83 -15.00
N ILE A 151 -24.36 3.59 -15.70
CA ILE A 151 -24.63 3.47 -17.14
C ILE A 151 -24.06 4.70 -17.82
N ILE A 152 -23.14 4.52 -18.78
CA ILE A 152 -22.57 5.59 -19.60
C ILE A 152 -23.19 5.47 -20.99
N LYS A 153 -23.70 6.55 -21.57
CA LYS A 153 -24.24 6.50 -22.94
C LYS A 153 -23.07 6.43 -23.93
N MET A 154 -23.20 5.65 -25.00
CA MET A 154 -22.16 5.51 -26.02
C MET A 154 -21.73 6.85 -26.65
N GLU A 155 -22.65 7.81 -26.72
CA GLU A 155 -22.43 9.17 -27.22
C GLU A 155 -21.56 10.03 -26.29
N GLU A 156 -21.50 9.67 -25.00
CA GLU A 156 -20.69 10.36 -23.97
C GLU A 156 -19.25 9.80 -23.91
N LEU A 157 -18.98 8.71 -24.63
CA LEU A 157 -17.68 8.08 -24.68
C LEU A 157 -16.81 8.76 -25.73
N LYS A 158 -15.61 9.21 -25.31
CA LYS A 158 -14.61 9.79 -26.22
C LYS A 158 -14.14 8.84 -27.32
N SER A 159 -14.12 7.53 -27.03
CA SER A 159 -13.73 6.48 -27.99
C SER A 159 -14.67 5.27 -27.88
N PRO A 160 -15.88 5.32 -28.46
CA PRO A 160 -16.87 4.26 -28.31
C PRO A 160 -16.35 2.88 -28.74
N ALA A 161 -15.54 2.84 -29.81
CA ALA A 161 -14.89 1.63 -30.29
C ALA A 161 -13.84 1.10 -29.30
N GLY A 162 -13.10 1.97 -28.62
CA GLY A 162 -12.15 1.59 -27.57
C GLY A 162 -12.83 0.94 -26.36
N TYR A 163 -13.96 1.48 -25.90
CA TYR A 163 -14.72 0.92 -24.78
C TYR A 163 -15.37 -0.42 -25.11
N GLN A 164 -15.91 -0.58 -26.32
CA GLN A 164 -16.47 -1.86 -26.75
C GLN A 164 -15.40 -2.96 -26.76
N ARG A 165 -14.18 -2.65 -27.24
CA ARG A 165 -13.02 -3.55 -27.17
C ARG A 165 -12.67 -3.88 -25.71
N LEU A 166 -12.62 -2.89 -24.82
CA LEU A 166 -12.34 -3.14 -23.40
C LEU A 166 -13.37 -4.08 -22.75
N HIS A 167 -14.65 -3.92 -23.08
CA HIS A 167 -15.70 -4.82 -22.59
C HIS A 167 -15.51 -6.26 -23.06
N GLU A 168 -15.14 -6.47 -24.34
CA GLU A 168 -14.80 -7.80 -24.86
C GLU A 168 -13.66 -8.45 -24.06
N LEU A 169 -12.59 -7.70 -23.76
CA LEU A 169 -11.49 -8.19 -22.96
C LEU A 169 -11.95 -8.61 -21.55
N LEU A 170 -12.73 -7.77 -20.86
CA LEU A 170 -13.20 -8.09 -19.50
C LEU A 170 -14.02 -9.38 -19.46
N MET A 171 -14.80 -9.66 -20.51
CA MET A 171 -15.53 -10.93 -20.65
C MET A 171 -14.59 -12.12 -20.90
N GLU A 172 -13.54 -11.94 -21.69
CA GLU A 172 -12.53 -12.99 -21.93
C GLU A 172 -11.67 -13.28 -20.69
N LEU A 173 -11.38 -12.27 -19.85
CA LEU A 173 -10.51 -12.41 -18.68
C LEU A 173 -11.11 -13.23 -17.53
N GLY A 174 -12.45 -13.35 -17.46
CA GLY A 174 -13.13 -14.11 -16.40
C GLY A 174 -12.87 -15.63 -16.43
N GLY A 175 -12.17 -16.14 -17.44
CA GLY A 175 -11.88 -17.57 -17.63
C GLY A 175 -10.49 -18.04 -17.22
N PHE A 176 -9.65 -17.19 -16.61
CA PHE A 176 -8.25 -17.55 -16.27
C PHE A 176 -8.04 -17.72 -14.75
N ASP A 177 -7.39 -18.82 -14.38
CA ASP A 177 -7.08 -19.17 -12.98
C ASP A 177 -5.73 -18.63 -12.48
N ASN A 178 -4.86 -18.16 -13.38
CA ASN A 178 -3.57 -17.59 -13.02
C ASN A 178 -3.31 -16.24 -13.72
N ILE A 179 -2.50 -15.42 -13.05
CA ILE A 179 -2.21 -14.05 -13.47
C ILE A 179 -1.37 -14.02 -14.74
N GLU A 180 -0.49 -14.99 -14.95
CA GLU A 180 0.41 -15.01 -16.10
C GLU A 180 -0.32 -15.22 -17.43
N ASP A 181 -1.25 -16.17 -17.46
CA ASP A 181 -2.13 -16.41 -18.60
C ASP A 181 -3.08 -15.24 -18.83
N SER A 182 -3.57 -14.62 -17.76
CA SER A 182 -4.38 -13.41 -17.83
C SER A 182 -3.61 -12.25 -18.50
N LEU A 183 -2.37 -11.99 -18.07
CA LEU A 183 -1.51 -10.97 -18.66
C LEU A 183 -1.15 -11.30 -20.12
N ALA A 184 -0.85 -12.57 -20.42
CA ALA A 184 -0.59 -13.02 -21.79
C ALA A 184 -1.81 -12.76 -22.69
N HIS A 185 -3.01 -13.01 -22.18
CA HIS A 185 -4.26 -12.77 -22.89
C HIS A 185 -4.50 -11.27 -23.14
N VAL A 186 -4.18 -10.39 -22.19
CA VAL A 186 -4.21 -8.93 -22.40
C VAL A 186 -3.28 -8.53 -23.55
N LEU A 187 -2.07 -9.09 -23.63
CA LEU A 187 -1.14 -8.78 -24.72
C LEU A 187 -1.60 -9.34 -26.06
N ALA A 188 -2.14 -10.56 -26.08
CA ALA A 188 -2.75 -11.15 -27.27
C ALA A 188 -3.93 -10.30 -27.76
N PHE A 189 -4.75 -9.79 -26.84
CA PHE A 189 -5.85 -8.88 -27.15
C PHE A 189 -5.35 -7.56 -27.76
N ALA A 190 -4.34 -6.94 -27.15
CA ALA A 190 -3.69 -5.74 -27.69
C ALA A 190 -3.16 -5.98 -29.12
N ALA A 191 -2.49 -7.11 -29.36
CA ALA A 191 -1.96 -7.47 -30.68
C ALA A 191 -3.05 -7.58 -31.75
N ARG A 192 -4.23 -8.09 -31.39
CA ARG A 192 -5.39 -8.20 -32.29
C ARG A 192 -6.06 -6.84 -32.55
N LYS A 193 -6.19 -6.01 -31.51
CA LYS A 193 -7.05 -4.81 -31.53
C LYS A 193 -6.31 -3.48 -31.76
N VAL A 194 -4.98 -3.48 -31.69
CA VAL A 194 -4.11 -2.34 -32.02
C VAL A 194 -3.35 -2.69 -33.30
N PRO A 195 -3.79 -2.22 -34.48
CA PRO A 195 -3.19 -2.60 -35.76
C PRO A 195 -1.71 -2.25 -35.86
N ALA A 196 -1.32 -1.09 -35.33
CA ALA A 196 0.04 -0.55 -35.34
C ALA A 196 1.02 -1.31 -34.42
N ALA A 197 0.53 -1.98 -33.38
CA ALA A 197 1.38 -2.70 -32.45
C ALA A 197 1.88 -4.01 -33.08
N GLU A 198 3.17 -4.08 -33.36
CA GLU A 198 3.83 -5.31 -33.83
C GLU A 198 4.42 -6.10 -32.66
N VAL A 199 4.93 -5.36 -31.68
CA VAL A 199 5.53 -5.85 -30.46
C VAL A 199 4.87 -5.18 -29.27
N ILE A 200 4.56 -5.97 -28.26
CA ILE A 200 3.91 -5.52 -27.03
C ILE A 200 4.64 -6.18 -25.85
N ALA A 201 4.93 -5.43 -24.79
CA ALA A 201 5.55 -5.96 -23.60
C ALA A 201 5.06 -5.28 -22.33
N ILE A 202 5.07 -6.02 -21.22
CA ILE A 202 4.94 -5.51 -19.87
C ILE A 202 6.35 -5.46 -19.30
N LEU A 203 6.83 -4.25 -19.03
CA LEU A 203 8.13 -4.02 -18.42
C LEU A 203 7.89 -3.60 -16.97
N LEU A 204 8.47 -4.31 -16.01
CA LEU A 204 8.40 -3.96 -14.60
C LEU A 204 9.54 -3.04 -14.22
N GLU A 205 9.26 -2.11 -13.32
CA GLU A 205 10.30 -1.25 -12.77
C GLU A 205 11.11 -2.01 -11.71
N ASN A 206 12.42 -2.10 -11.90
CA ASN A 206 13.35 -2.66 -10.92
C ASN A 206 14.45 -1.62 -10.65
N HIS A 207 14.51 -1.16 -9.39
CA HIS A 207 15.40 -0.08 -8.96
C HIS A 207 16.89 -0.47 -8.92
N ALA A 208 17.22 -1.75 -8.89
CA ALA A 208 18.60 -2.22 -8.81
C ALA A 208 19.21 -2.51 -10.20
N GLU A 209 18.42 -3.05 -11.13
CA GLU A 209 18.92 -3.59 -12.41
C GLU A 209 18.28 -2.95 -13.65
N GLY A 210 17.40 -1.96 -13.47
CA GLY A 210 16.64 -1.34 -14.56
C GLY A 210 15.41 -2.16 -14.96
N PRO A 211 14.61 -1.69 -15.94
CA PRO A 211 13.32 -2.30 -16.26
C PRO A 211 13.48 -3.75 -16.74
N ALA A 212 12.72 -4.66 -16.12
CA ALA A 212 12.73 -6.09 -16.43
C ALA A 212 11.52 -6.48 -17.27
N VAL A 213 11.71 -7.39 -18.25
CA VAL A 213 10.60 -7.89 -19.06
C VAL A 213 9.79 -8.90 -18.25
N ARG A 214 8.53 -8.58 -17.93
CA ARG A 214 7.61 -9.54 -17.30
C ARG A 214 6.98 -10.48 -18.32
N LEU A 215 6.55 -9.93 -19.45
CA LEU A 215 5.95 -10.67 -20.55
C LEU A 215 6.10 -9.87 -21.84
N ALA A 216 6.39 -10.55 -22.94
CA ALA A 216 6.45 -9.96 -24.27
C ALA A 216 5.67 -10.78 -25.29
N TRP A 217 5.11 -10.09 -26.28
CA TRP A 217 4.27 -10.64 -27.32
C TRP A 217 4.62 -10.01 -28.66
N GLN A 218 4.77 -10.84 -29.68
CA GLN A 218 4.94 -10.40 -31.06
C GLN A 218 3.73 -10.87 -31.87
N LYS A 219 3.11 -9.95 -32.61
CA LYS A 219 1.80 -10.14 -33.25
C LYS A 219 1.66 -11.40 -34.11
N LYS A 220 2.74 -11.83 -34.77
CA LYS A 220 2.75 -13.04 -35.62
C LYS A 220 3.28 -14.30 -34.93
N GLN A 221 4.03 -14.16 -33.83
CA GLN A 221 4.74 -15.26 -33.19
C GLN A 221 4.13 -15.66 -31.83
N GLY A 222 3.30 -14.80 -31.24
CA GLY A 222 2.77 -15.02 -29.91
C GLY A 222 3.75 -14.58 -28.82
N ARG A 223 3.79 -15.31 -27.71
CA ARG A 223 4.66 -15.03 -26.57
C ARG A 223 6.14 -15.21 -26.94
N VAL A 224 6.99 -14.27 -26.52
CA VAL A 224 8.44 -14.28 -26.78
C VAL A 224 9.21 -14.21 -25.46
N LEU A 225 10.29 -14.99 -25.33
CA LEU A 225 11.11 -15.05 -24.11
C LEU A 225 12.31 -14.09 -24.15
N ASP A 226 13.03 -14.03 -25.28
CA ASP A 226 14.17 -13.13 -25.45
C ASP A 226 13.72 -11.85 -26.16
N PHE A 227 13.30 -10.87 -25.35
CA PHE A 227 12.69 -9.65 -25.84
C PHE A 227 13.63 -8.44 -25.69
N GLN A 228 13.93 -7.78 -26.81
CA GLN A 228 14.64 -6.52 -26.82
C GLN A 228 13.69 -5.34 -27.05
N PHE A 229 13.80 -4.33 -26.19
CA PHE A 229 13.12 -3.05 -26.28
C PHE A 229 14.12 -1.90 -26.42
N SER A 230 13.65 -0.71 -26.76
CA SER A 230 14.51 0.46 -26.85
C SER A 230 14.53 1.23 -25.52
N SER A 231 15.64 1.14 -24.78
CA SER A 231 15.86 1.91 -23.54
C SER A 231 15.68 3.41 -23.72
N SER A 232 16.07 3.96 -24.89
CA SER A 232 15.89 5.39 -25.19
C SER A 232 14.43 5.82 -25.29
N LEU A 233 13.48 4.91 -25.55
CA LEU A 233 12.04 5.23 -25.49
C LEU A 233 11.55 5.28 -24.05
N LEU A 234 12.06 4.40 -23.18
CA LEU A 234 11.73 4.39 -21.76
C LEU A 234 12.31 5.60 -21.03
N GLU A 235 13.53 6.03 -21.38
CA GLU A 235 14.14 7.24 -20.80
C GLU A 235 13.35 8.51 -21.13
N ARG A 236 12.72 8.55 -22.31
CA ARG A 236 11.85 9.66 -22.71
C ARG A 236 10.56 9.69 -21.90
N LEU A 237 10.08 8.55 -21.42
CA LEU A 237 8.92 8.45 -20.54
C LEU A 237 9.27 8.94 -19.13
N ARG A 238 9.12 10.26 -18.90
CA ARG A 238 9.41 10.89 -17.61
C ARG A 238 8.40 10.46 -16.54
N VAL A 239 8.83 10.47 -15.27
CA VAL A 239 8.03 10.12 -14.07
C VAL A 239 6.70 10.91 -13.97
N ARG A 240 6.59 12.08 -14.60
CA ARG A 240 5.38 12.93 -14.58
C ARG A 240 4.58 12.95 -15.90
N GLU A 241 5.07 12.29 -16.95
CA GLU A 241 4.34 12.25 -18.23
C GLU A 241 3.30 11.11 -18.20
N PRO A 242 2.04 11.36 -18.63
CA PRO A 242 0.96 10.38 -18.50
C PRO A 242 1.11 9.18 -19.45
N PHE A 243 1.85 9.34 -20.55
CA PHE A 243 2.14 8.34 -21.59
C PHE A 243 3.16 8.92 -22.58
N LEU A 244 3.72 8.07 -23.45
CA LEU A 244 4.48 8.51 -24.63
C LEU A 244 3.78 7.96 -25.87
N LEU A 245 3.38 8.85 -26.77
CA LEU A 245 2.84 8.50 -28.08
C LEU A 245 3.75 9.12 -29.15
N GLU A 246 4.41 8.27 -29.92
CA GLU A 246 5.25 8.63 -31.05
C GLU A 246 4.61 8.01 -32.31
N PRO A 247 3.67 8.71 -32.97
CA PRO A 247 2.98 8.18 -34.14
C PRO A 247 3.96 7.86 -35.28
N GLY A 248 5.09 8.57 -35.35
CA GLY A 248 6.22 8.28 -36.23
C GLY A 248 7.52 8.88 -35.71
N ILE A 249 8.64 8.16 -35.85
CA ILE A 249 9.96 8.55 -35.36
C ILE A 249 10.83 9.02 -36.54
N SER A 250 10.98 10.34 -36.68
CA SER A 250 11.74 10.95 -37.77
C SER A 250 13.25 10.91 -37.56
N SER A 251 13.73 10.79 -36.32
CA SER A 251 15.15 10.79 -35.97
C SER A 251 15.46 9.69 -34.94
N PRO A 252 15.53 8.42 -35.38
CA PRO A 252 15.66 7.30 -34.47
C PRO A 252 17.05 7.22 -33.84
N SER A 253 17.08 6.86 -32.55
CA SER A 253 18.30 6.54 -31.80
C SER A 253 18.97 5.27 -32.33
N ARG A 254 20.19 4.97 -31.86
CA ARG A 254 20.91 3.74 -32.27
C ARG A 254 20.13 2.47 -31.93
N SER A 255 19.51 2.39 -30.74
CA SER A 255 18.69 1.25 -30.33
C SER A 255 17.43 1.10 -31.20
N GLN A 256 16.77 2.21 -31.52
CA GLN A 256 15.58 2.22 -32.39
C GLN A 256 15.92 1.78 -33.81
N LYS A 257 17.06 2.22 -34.36
CA LYS A 257 17.54 1.77 -35.68
C LYS A 257 17.85 0.27 -35.71
N LEU A 258 18.54 -0.25 -34.70
CA LEU A 258 18.88 -1.68 -34.60
C LEU A 258 17.62 -2.56 -34.56
N GLN A 259 16.55 -2.08 -33.92
CA GLN A 259 15.27 -2.79 -33.79
C GLN A 259 14.25 -2.42 -34.88
N ASN A 260 14.63 -1.56 -35.85
CA ASN A 260 13.76 -1.04 -36.91
C ASN A 260 12.47 -0.34 -36.42
N ILE A 261 12.51 0.32 -35.26
CA ILE A 261 11.31 0.94 -34.67
C ILE A 261 10.93 2.21 -35.46
N THR A 262 9.69 2.25 -35.96
CA THR A 262 9.15 3.36 -36.74
C THR A 262 8.16 4.22 -35.97
N SER A 263 7.45 3.65 -35.00
CA SER A 263 6.52 4.33 -34.10
C SER A 263 6.42 3.59 -32.76
N ALA A 264 5.97 4.27 -31.71
CA ALA A 264 5.88 3.70 -30.37
C ALA A 264 4.74 4.28 -29.54
N LEU A 265 4.20 3.47 -28.63
CA LEU A 265 3.21 3.85 -27.64
C LEU A 265 3.57 3.21 -26.30
N LEU A 266 3.85 4.01 -25.28
CA LEU A 266 4.19 3.55 -23.95
C LEU A 266 3.18 4.11 -22.94
N VAL A 267 2.57 3.21 -22.18
CA VAL A 267 1.60 3.53 -21.14
C VAL A 267 2.18 3.13 -19.78
N PRO A 268 2.47 4.07 -18.87
CA PRO A 268 2.86 3.77 -17.50
C PRO A 268 1.81 2.92 -16.77
N LEU A 269 2.28 1.98 -15.96
CA LEU A 269 1.46 1.16 -15.08
C LEU A 269 1.54 1.73 -13.66
N TRP A 270 0.48 2.34 -13.17
CA TRP A 270 0.49 3.06 -11.89
C TRP A 270 -0.20 2.27 -10.77
N SER A 271 0.34 2.40 -9.56
CA SER A 271 -0.33 2.06 -8.30
C SER A 271 -0.20 3.26 -7.36
N GLY A 272 -1.27 4.04 -7.24
CA GLY A 272 -1.24 5.32 -6.53
C GLY A 272 -0.21 6.28 -7.13
N ARG A 273 0.84 6.61 -6.37
CA ARG A 273 1.95 7.49 -6.80
C ARG A 273 3.18 6.74 -7.32
N SER A 274 3.18 5.41 -7.26
CA SER A 274 4.31 4.57 -7.65
C SER A 274 4.06 3.94 -9.02
N ARG A 275 5.05 3.98 -9.90
CA ARG A 275 5.01 3.29 -11.19
C ARG A 275 5.43 1.84 -10.96
N LEU A 276 4.54 0.90 -11.30
CA LEU A 276 4.81 -0.54 -11.27
C LEU A 276 5.65 -0.96 -12.49
N GLY A 277 5.51 -0.23 -13.60
CA GLY A 277 6.11 -0.59 -14.87
C GLY A 277 5.57 0.21 -16.04
N VAL A 278 5.71 -0.34 -17.25
CA VAL A 278 5.27 0.25 -18.52
C VAL A 278 4.68 -0.84 -19.40
N LEU A 279 3.48 -0.60 -19.94
CA LEU A 279 2.96 -1.31 -21.10
C LEU A 279 3.58 -0.67 -22.34
N TYR A 280 4.55 -1.37 -22.92
CA TYR A 280 5.36 -0.94 -24.04
C TYR A 280 4.81 -1.51 -25.34
N MET A 281 4.66 -0.67 -26.37
CA MET A 281 4.32 -1.11 -27.71
C MET A 281 5.19 -0.40 -28.75
N ASP A 282 5.67 -1.14 -29.73
CA ASP A 282 6.37 -0.57 -30.88
C ASP A 282 5.91 -1.20 -32.21
N ASN A 283 6.16 -0.47 -33.28
CA ASN A 283 5.98 -0.91 -34.65
C ASN A 283 7.37 -1.02 -35.30
N ARG A 284 7.67 -2.17 -35.91
CA ARG A 284 8.97 -2.44 -36.56
C ARG A 284 8.84 -2.65 -38.07
N GLY A 285 7.63 -2.45 -38.61
CA GLY A 285 7.28 -2.78 -39.99
C GLY A 285 6.42 -1.71 -40.66
N LYS A 286 5.72 -2.09 -41.73
CA LYS A 286 4.77 -1.22 -42.47
C LYS A 286 3.37 -1.21 -41.83
N GLY A 287 3.27 -1.48 -40.52
CA GLY A 287 2.02 -1.28 -39.79
C GLY A 287 1.62 0.20 -39.84
N GLY A 288 0.32 0.50 -39.68
CA GLY A 288 -0.15 1.87 -39.56
C GLY A 288 0.50 2.62 -38.39
N LEU A 289 0.19 3.91 -38.26
CA LEU A 289 0.67 4.73 -37.15
C LEU A 289 -0.19 4.51 -35.90
N PHE A 290 0.39 4.65 -34.71
CA PHE A 290 -0.40 4.69 -33.48
C PHE A 290 -1.30 5.94 -33.47
N THR A 291 -2.55 5.75 -33.07
CA THR A 291 -3.58 6.78 -33.03
C THR A 291 -3.94 7.18 -31.60
N GLU A 292 -4.71 8.25 -31.44
CA GLU A 292 -5.28 8.61 -30.13
C GLU A 292 -6.23 7.53 -29.59
N ASP A 293 -7.00 6.86 -30.46
CA ASP A 293 -7.87 5.73 -30.08
C ASP A 293 -7.06 4.55 -29.52
N ASP A 294 -5.89 4.27 -30.11
CA ASP A 294 -4.98 3.25 -29.60
C ASP A 294 -4.45 3.64 -28.22
N LEU A 295 -4.13 4.92 -28.00
CA LEU A 295 -3.73 5.43 -26.68
C LEU A 295 -4.84 5.24 -25.63
N TYR A 296 -6.11 5.56 -25.95
CA TYR A 296 -7.22 5.35 -25.02
C TYR A 296 -7.40 3.87 -24.66
N LEU A 297 -7.37 2.99 -25.65
CA LEU A 297 -7.44 1.55 -25.42
C LEU A 297 -6.27 1.08 -24.57
N CYS A 298 -5.03 1.43 -24.94
CA CYS A 298 -3.83 0.98 -24.24
C CYS A 298 -3.75 1.54 -22.81
N THR A 299 -4.28 2.73 -22.55
CA THR A 299 -4.42 3.27 -21.19
C THR A 299 -5.35 2.40 -20.35
N ALA A 300 -6.48 1.98 -20.91
CA ALA A 300 -7.41 1.05 -20.26
C ALA A 300 -6.84 -0.37 -20.11
N LEU A 301 -5.99 -0.83 -21.04
CA LEU A 301 -5.28 -2.09 -20.90
C LEU A 301 -4.21 -2.03 -19.81
N GLY A 302 -3.38 -0.98 -19.81
CA GLY A 302 -2.33 -0.79 -18.80
C GLY A 302 -2.91 -0.69 -17.38
N SER A 303 -4.10 -0.11 -17.29
CA SER A 303 -4.94 -0.10 -16.11
C SER A 303 -5.33 -1.50 -15.60
N VAL A 304 -5.84 -2.37 -16.48
CA VAL A 304 -6.14 -3.78 -16.13
C VAL A 304 -4.87 -4.51 -15.69
N VAL A 305 -3.77 -4.33 -16.42
CA VAL A 305 -2.45 -4.90 -16.06
C VAL A 305 -1.99 -4.41 -14.68
N SER A 306 -2.14 -3.12 -14.39
CA SER A 306 -1.74 -2.52 -13.11
C SER A 306 -2.48 -3.15 -11.94
N LEU A 307 -3.80 -3.40 -12.10
CA LEU A 307 -4.59 -4.08 -11.08
C LEU A 307 -4.19 -5.53 -10.87
N GLN A 308 -3.92 -6.27 -11.94
CA GLN A 308 -3.47 -7.66 -11.83
C GLN A 308 -2.11 -7.75 -11.12
N LEU A 309 -1.16 -6.87 -11.47
CA LEU A 309 0.15 -6.80 -10.80
C LEU A 309 0.02 -6.38 -9.32
N LEU A 310 -0.89 -5.46 -9.00
CA LEU A 310 -1.16 -5.06 -7.63
C LEU A 310 -1.76 -6.20 -6.81
N MET A 311 -2.70 -6.96 -7.38
CA MET A 311 -3.31 -8.11 -6.75
C MET A 311 -2.28 -9.24 -6.53
N GLU A 312 -1.40 -9.49 -7.50
CA GLU A 312 -0.26 -10.42 -7.35
C GLU A 312 0.62 -10.01 -6.16
N LYS A 313 0.99 -8.73 -6.09
CA LYS A 313 1.79 -8.18 -4.99
C LYS A 313 1.08 -8.33 -3.64
N GLN A 314 -0.22 -8.06 -3.56
CA GLN A 314 -1.00 -8.19 -2.33
C GLN A 314 -1.11 -9.65 -1.88
N LEU A 315 -1.39 -10.58 -2.80
CA LEU A 315 -1.45 -12.01 -2.48
C LEU A 315 -0.10 -12.53 -2.01
N PHE A 316 1.00 -12.10 -2.65
CA PHE A 316 2.35 -12.45 -2.21
C PHE A 316 2.64 -11.93 -0.81
N LEU A 317 2.38 -10.64 -0.55
CA LEU A 317 2.61 -10.04 0.77
C LEU A 317 1.72 -10.69 1.84
N GLY A 318 0.47 -11.01 1.54
CA GLY A 318 -0.43 -11.72 2.46
C GLY A 318 0.07 -13.13 2.80
N ARG A 319 0.52 -13.90 1.81
CA ARG A 319 1.12 -15.23 2.04
C ARG A 319 2.42 -15.12 2.84
N LEU A 320 3.26 -14.13 2.55
CA LEU A 320 4.47 -13.85 3.30
C LEU A 320 4.12 -13.52 4.76
N GLU A 321 3.10 -12.69 4.97
CA GLU A 321 2.60 -12.34 6.31
C GLU A 321 2.15 -13.58 7.08
N GLU A 322 1.32 -14.44 6.47
CA GLU A 322 0.84 -15.68 7.10
C GLU A 322 1.97 -16.64 7.46
N ASN A 323 2.95 -16.81 6.57
CA ASN A 323 4.11 -17.66 6.82
C ASN A 323 4.98 -17.10 7.95
N LEU A 324 5.23 -15.78 7.96
CA LEU A 324 6.06 -15.15 8.98
C LEU A 324 5.38 -15.09 10.36
N LYS A 325 4.04 -15.03 10.43
CA LYS A 325 3.26 -15.11 11.68
C LYS A 325 3.51 -16.39 12.47
N GLN A 326 4.01 -17.44 11.83
CA GLN A 326 4.38 -18.69 12.50
C GLN A 326 5.70 -18.58 13.28
N TYR A 327 6.54 -17.60 12.96
CA TYR A 327 7.90 -17.48 13.49
C TYR A 327 8.15 -16.16 14.23
N PHE A 328 7.34 -15.14 13.99
CA PHE A 328 7.56 -13.79 14.52
C PHE A 328 6.27 -13.18 15.06
N SER A 329 6.43 -12.21 15.97
CA SER A 329 5.31 -11.44 16.51
C SER A 329 4.55 -10.68 15.42
N ALA A 330 3.24 -10.48 15.59
CA ALA A 330 2.42 -9.73 14.62
C ALA A 330 3.00 -8.35 14.28
N ASN A 331 3.64 -7.68 15.25
CA ASN A 331 4.29 -6.39 15.04
C ASN A 331 5.58 -6.50 14.20
N VAL A 332 6.36 -7.55 14.41
CA VAL A 332 7.57 -7.83 13.61
C VAL A 332 7.17 -8.20 12.20
N VAL A 333 6.21 -9.12 12.03
CA VAL A 333 5.70 -9.50 10.72
C VAL A 333 5.17 -8.30 9.97
N ARG A 334 4.34 -7.47 10.61
CA ARG A 334 3.78 -6.27 9.99
C ARG A 334 4.90 -5.34 9.49
N ARG A 335 5.93 -5.10 10.30
CA ARG A 335 7.09 -4.29 9.89
C ARG A 335 7.85 -4.94 8.73
N LEU A 336 8.12 -6.24 8.79
CA LEU A 336 8.78 -6.98 7.72
C LEU A 336 8.02 -6.86 6.39
N VAL A 337 6.70 -7.00 6.42
CA VAL A 337 5.82 -6.90 5.25
C VAL A 337 5.72 -5.47 4.73
N GLU A 338 5.63 -4.47 5.62
CA GLU A 338 5.64 -3.04 5.26
C GLU A 338 6.96 -2.64 4.60
N GLU A 339 8.09 -3.07 5.16
CA GLU A 339 9.43 -2.80 4.64
C GLU A 339 9.68 -3.51 3.30
N ALA A 340 9.30 -4.80 3.19
CA ALA A 340 9.35 -5.54 1.93
C ALA A 340 8.44 -4.91 0.86
N GLY A 341 7.24 -4.47 1.24
CA GLY A 341 6.30 -3.79 0.34
C GLY A 341 6.84 -2.46 -0.20
N ALA A 342 7.68 -1.78 0.57
CA ALA A 342 8.40 -0.56 0.20
C ALA A 342 9.73 -0.80 -0.54
N GLY A 343 10.10 -2.07 -0.79
CA GLY A 343 11.37 -2.42 -1.44
C GLY A 343 12.60 -2.15 -0.58
N LYS A 344 12.42 -2.07 0.74
CA LYS A 344 13.52 -1.89 1.70
C LYS A 344 13.96 -3.26 2.21
N GLN A 345 15.26 -3.40 2.51
CA GLN A 345 15.69 -4.51 3.34
C GLN A 345 15.12 -4.30 4.74
N PRO A 346 14.50 -5.32 5.34
CA PRO A 346 13.93 -5.16 6.65
C PRO A 346 15.02 -4.95 7.71
N GLU A 347 14.99 -3.81 8.37
CA GLU A 347 15.90 -3.48 9.46
C GLU A 347 15.21 -3.77 10.79
N LEU A 348 15.17 -5.05 11.18
CA LEU A 348 14.81 -5.45 12.53
C LEU A 348 15.95 -5.14 13.51
N GLY A 349 16.21 -3.84 13.68
CA GLY A 349 17.20 -3.30 14.59
C GLY A 349 16.93 -3.68 16.04
N VAL A 350 17.99 -3.60 16.83
CA VAL A 350 17.94 -3.86 18.26
C VAL A 350 17.14 -2.75 18.95
N SER A 351 16.09 -3.10 19.67
CA SER A 351 15.24 -2.17 20.39
C SER A 351 15.06 -2.57 21.84
N GLU A 352 15.20 -1.62 22.75
CA GLU A 352 14.91 -1.85 24.16
C GLU A 352 13.41 -1.70 24.43
N LYS A 353 12.80 -2.71 25.04
CA LYS A 353 11.37 -2.78 25.33
C LYS A 353 11.13 -3.33 26.73
N THR A 354 9.97 -3.02 27.30
CA THR A 354 9.44 -3.78 28.43
C THR A 354 8.69 -4.99 27.90
N ALA A 355 8.98 -6.18 28.41
CA ALA A 355 8.28 -7.40 28.04
C ALA A 355 8.15 -8.35 29.23
N ALA A 356 7.13 -9.20 29.19
CA ALA A 356 7.04 -10.39 30.03
C ALA A 356 7.58 -11.60 29.28
N ILE A 357 8.42 -12.38 29.95
CA ILE A 357 9.03 -13.60 29.44
C ILE A 357 8.37 -14.79 30.13
N LEU A 358 7.93 -15.75 29.33
CA LEU A 358 7.32 -16.99 29.77
C LEU A 358 8.22 -18.16 29.38
N PHE A 359 8.60 -18.97 30.35
CA PHE A 359 9.18 -20.30 30.12
C PHE A 359 8.21 -21.36 30.60
N VAL A 360 7.89 -22.32 29.74
CA VAL A 360 7.10 -23.50 30.09
C VAL A 360 7.86 -24.76 29.68
N ASP A 361 7.75 -25.80 30.50
CA ASP A 361 8.47 -27.06 30.33
C ASP A 361 7.65 -28.23 30.87
N MET A 362 7.86 -29.44 30.35
CA MET A 362 7.15 -30.63 30.84
C MET A 362 7.91 -31.26 32.01
N GLN A 363 7.22 -31.50 33.11
CA GLN A 363 7.83 -32.23 34.21
C GLN A 363 8.09 -33.69 33.82
N GLY A 364 9.35 -34.12 33.90
CA GLY A 364 9.74 -35.51 33.67
C GLY A 364 10.00 -35.86 32.21
N PHE A 365 10.07 -34.88 31.31
CA PHE A 365 10.31 -35.14 29.88
C PHE A 365 11.62 -35.86 29.58
N SER A 366 12.70 -35.59 30.33
CA SER A 366 13.95 -36.33 30.16
C SER A 366 13.80 -37.83 30.45
N GLU A 367 12.94 -38.20 31.41
CA GLU A 367 12.63 -39.62 31.68
C GLU A 367 11.75 -40.20 30.57
N PHE A 368 10.80 -39.41 30.06
CA PHE A 368 9.99 -39.79 28.91
C PHE A 368 10.88 -40.11 27.69
N CYS A 369 11.87 -39.26 27.38
CA CYS A 369 12.82 -39.48 26.29
C CYS A 369 13.69 -40.73 26.47
N ARG A 370 13.99 -41.14 27.71
CA ARG A 370 14.77 -42.35 28.00
C ARG A 370 13.98 -43.63 27.76
N THR A 371 12.65 -43.55 27.81
CA THR A 371 11.76 -44.71 27.86
C THR A 371 10.89 -44.88 26.60
N HIS A 372 11.02 -43.97 25.63
CA HIS A 372 10.22 -43.95 24.40
C HIS A 372 11.11 -43.80 23.17
N GLU A 373 10.65 -44.30 22.03
CA GLU A 373 11.35 -44.17 20.76
C GLU A 373 11.31 -42.72 20.24
N PRO A 374 12.32 -42.25 19.49
CA PRO A 374 12.37 -40.86 18.99
C PRO A 374 11.11 -40.42 18.23
N LEU A 375 10.47 -41.33 17.49
CA LEU A 375 9.24 -41.05 16.76
C LEU A 375 8.06 -40.78 17.70
N GLU A 376 7.96 -41.51 18.82
CA GLU A 376 6.94 -41.31 19.86
C GLU A 376 7.16 -39.98 20.59
N VAL A 377 8.43 -39.65 20.89
CA VAL A 377 8.80 -38.35 21.45
C VAL A 377 8.40 -37.21 20.51
N SER A 378 8.68 -37.34 19.21
CA SER A 378 8.27 -36.33 18.21
C SER A 378 6.74 -36.21 18.09
N GLY A 379 6.03 -37.33 18.22
CA GLY A 379 4.56 -37.40 18.19
C GLY A 379 3.90 -36.72 19.40
N LEU A 380 4.60 -36.62 20.53
CA LEU A 380 4.18 -35.83 21.69
C LEU A 380 4.55 -34.34 21.53
N LEU A 381 5.78 -34.05 21.09
CA LEU A 381 6.32 -32.70 21.03
C LEU A 381 5.58 -31.79 20.04
N ASN A 382 5.28 -32.26 18.82
CA ASN A 382 4.64 -31.39 17.82
C ASN A 382 3.23 -30.92 18.27
N PRO A 383 2.33 -31.79 18.76
CA PRO A 383 1.06 -31.36 19.35
C PRO A 383 1.22 -30.45 20.58
N TYR A 384 2.22 -30.70 21.41
CA TYR A 384 2.54 -29.86 22.56
C TYR A 384 2.95 -28.45 22.14
N PHE A 385 3.93 -28.32 21.23
CA PHE A 385 4.40 -27.03 20.73
C PHE A 385 3.28 -26.26 20.06
N MET A 386 2.43 -26.93 19.27
CA MET A 386 1.26 -26.30 18.65
C MET A 386 0.32 -25.71 19.71
N LEU A 387 -0.02 -26.49 20.75
CA LEU A 387 -0.90 -26.02 21.82
C LEU A 387 -0.30 -24.85 22.61
N MET A 388 0.98 -24.95 23.00
CA MET A 388 1.66 -23.86 23.74
C MET A 388 1.71 -22.59 22.91
N SER A 389 2.06 -22.71 21.63
CA SER A 389 2.12 -21.60 20.69
C SER A 389 0.76 -20.93 20.52
N GLU A 390 -0.32 -21.71 20.35
CA GLU A 390 -1.68 -21.16 20.23
C GLU A 390 -2.07 -20.35 21.47
N CYS A 391 -1.79 -20.85 22.68
CA CYS A 391 -2.05 -20.11 23.91
C CYS A 391 -1.24 -18.79 23.96
N ILE A 392 0.05 -18.80 23.58
CA ILE A 392 0.88 -17.58 23.54
C ILE A 392 0.28 -16.55 22.59
N HIS A 393 -0.04 -16.96 21.37
CA HIS A 393 -0.56 -16.06 20.33
C HIS A 393 -1.94 -15.49 20.70
N ARG A 394 -2.82 -16.30 21.28
CA ARG A 394 -4.17 -15.88 21.70
C ARG A 394 -4.15 -14.74 22.74
N HIS A 395 -3.08 -14.67 23.54
CA HIS A 395 -2.85 -13.61 24.52
C HIS A 395 -1.88 -12.53 24.03
N GLY A 396 -1.64 -12.44 22.71
CA GLY A 396 -0.83 -11.38 22.11
C GLY A 396 0.66 -11.46 22.43
N GLY A 397 1.17 -12.65 22.74
CA GLY A 397 2.60 -12.95 22.74
C GLY A 397 3.03 -13.62 21.44
N TYR A 398 4.32 -13.93 21.35
CA TYR A 398 4.90 -14.75 20.29
C TYR A 398 5.91 -15.74 20.87
N VAL A 399 6.15 -16.83 20.15
CA VAL A 399 7.17 -17.81 20.53
C VAL A 399 8.52 -17.29 20.05
N ASP A 400 9.49 -17.24 20.96
CA ASP A 400 10.87 -16.86 20.66
C ASP A 400 11.66 -18.08 20.16
N LYS A 401 11.68 -19.16 20.94
CA LYS A 401 12.31 -20.42 20.55
C LYS A 401 11.82 -21.62 21.37
N PHE A 402 12.11 -22.81 20.85
CA PHE A 402 11.99 -24.09 21.53
C PHE A 402 13.38 -24.57 21.99
N ILE A 403 13.48 -25.09 23.23
CA ILE A 403 14.73 -25.56 23.83
C ILE A 403 14.49 -26.93 24.47
N GLY A 404 14.68 -28.00 23.70
CA GLY A 404 14.20 -29.32 24.13
C GLY A 404 12.67 -29.34 24.15
N ASP A 405 12.06 -29.69 25.29
CA ASP A 405 10.63 -29.54 25.54
C ASP A 405 10.22 -28.17 26.08
N ALA A 406 11.18 -27.29 26.37
CA ALA A 406 10.85 -25.96 26.86
C ALA A 406 10.39 -25.03 25.73
N VAL A 407 9.39 -24.20 26.01
CA VAL A 407 8.91 -23.13 25.12
C VAL A 407 9.18 -21.77 25.78
N MET A 408 9.84 -20.87 25.04
CA MET A 408 10.02 -19.48 25.44
C MET A 408 9.01 -18.59 24.70
N GLY A 409 8.13 -17.92 25.44
CA GLY A 409 7.18 -16.93 24.95
C GLY A 409 7.56 -15.50 25.37
N VAL A 410 7.35 -14.54 24.48
CA VAL A 410 7.62 -13.11 24.73
C VAL A 410 6.33 -12.32 24.54
N PHE A 411 6.00 -11.50 25.53
CA PHE A 411 4.86 -10.60 25.54
C PHE A 411 5.37 -9.18 25.68
N GLU A 412 5.49 -8.45 24.57
CA GLU A 412 5.91 -7.03 24.58
C GLU A 412 4.82 -6.15 25.19
N GLU A 413 5.19 -5.13 25.96
CA GLU A 413 4.23 -4.12 26.40
C GLU A 413 3.63 -3.38 25.20
N ALA A 414 2.31 -3.18 25.22
CA ALA A 414 1.61 -2.55 24.11
C ALA A 414 2.02 -1.07 23.94
N GLY A 415 2.14 -0.63 22.70
CA GLY A 415 2.39 0.76 22.35
C GLY A 415 1.10 1.59 22.37
N ALA A 416 1.25 2.92 22.36
CA ALA A 416 0.11 3.82 22.18
C ALA A 416 -0.51 3.61 20.77
N GLY A 417 -1.75 3.12 20.72
CA GLY A 417 -2.48 2.88 19.46
C GLY A 417 -2.79 1.41 19.14
N ASP A 418 -2.34 0.47 19.97
CA ASP A 418 -2.67 -0.96 19.79
C ASP A 418 -4.13 -1.27 20.24
N THR A 419 -4.79 -2.21 19.56
CA THR A 419 -6.24 -2.59 19.72
C THR A 419 -6.65 -2.99 21.15
N PRO A 420 -7.96 -3.05 21.50
CA PRO A 420 -8.44 -3.20 22.89
C PRO A 420 -7.89 -4.37 23.73
N ALA A 421 -7.42 -5.48 23.13
CA ALA A 421 -6.71 -6.55 23.86
C ALA A 421 -5.35 -6.10 24.44
N ALA A 422 -4.77 -5.05 23.86
CA ALA A 422 -3.51 -4.41 24.23
C ALA A 422 -3.61 -3.51 25.48
N ASN A 423 -4.81 -3.25 26.00
CA ASN A 423 -5.01 -2.50 27.27
C ASN A 423 -4.60 -3.30 28.53
N SER A 424 -4.19 -4.56 28.39
CA SER A 424 -3.69 -5.38 29.50
C SER A 424 -2.17 -5.47 29.47
N SER A 425 -1.53 -5.22 30.62
CA SER A 425 -0.07 -5.23 30.73
C SER A 425 0.51 -6.57 30.28
N CYS A 426 1.68 -6.55 29.64
CA CYS A 426 2.41 -7.75 29.22
C CYS A 426 2.43 -8.89 30.25
N ALA A 427 2.69 -8.57 31.52
CA ALA A 427 2.71 -9.53 32.63
C ALA A 427 1.38 -10.28 32.83
N LEU A 428 0.25 -9.56 32.75
CA LEU A 428 -1.08 -10.16 32.93
C LEU A 428 -1.45 -11.06 31.75
N ARG A 429 -1.09 -10.67 30.52
CA ARG A 429 -1.27 -11.50 29.32
C ARG A 429 -0.45 -12.78 29.40
N ALA A 430 0.81 -12.70 29.83
CA ALA A 430 1.65 -13.87 30.07
C ALA A 430 1.07 -14.81 31.14
N ALA A 431 0.55 -14.25 32.25
CA ALA A 431 -0.11 -15.03 33.30
C ALA A 431 -1.37 -15.76 32.79
N ARG A 432 -2.21 -15.08 32.00
CA ARG A 432 -3.39 -15.69 31.36
C ARG A 432 -3.00 -16.82 30.40
N ALA A 433 -1.98 -16.61 29.57
CA ALA A 433 -1.47 -17.63 28.66
C ALA A 433 -0.97 -18.87 29.43
N ALA A 434 -0.17 -18.67 30.48
CA ALA A 434 0.34 -19.74 31.33
C ALA A 434 -0.78 -20.57 31.96
N ARG A 435 -1.82 -19.92 32.47
CA ARG A 435 -3.00 -20.58 33.04
C ARG A 435 -3.77 -21.41 32.00
N GLU A 436 -3.93 -20.86 30.80
CA GLU A 436 -4.59 -21.55 29.71
C GLU A 436 -3.80 -22.77 29.23
N MET A 437 -2.47 -22.65 29.12
CA MET A 437 -1.57 -23.77 28.78
C MET A 437 -1.74 -24.94 29.73
N ILE A 438 -1.66 -24.70 31.04
CA ILE A 438 -1.79 -25.74 32.06
C ILE A 438 -3.15 -26.43 31.94
N LYS A 439 -4.22 -25.66 31.82
CA LYS A 439 -5.59 -26.20 31.71
C LYS A 439 -5.76 -27.05 30.44
N ALA A 440 -5.30 -26.55 29.30
CA ALA A 440 -5.46 -27.23 28.01
C ALA A 440 -4.57 -28.48 27.91
N TRP A 441 -3.34 -28.41 28.42
CA TRP A 441 -2.39 -29.51 28.39
C TRP A 441 -2.76 -30.65 29.33
N ARG A 442 -3.32 -30.34 30.50
CA ARG A 442 -3.76 -31.38 31.45
C ARG A 442 -4.75 -32.36 30.80
N GLY A 443 -5.72 -31.85 30.03
CA GLY A 443 -6.67 -32.69 29.29
C GLY A 443 -6.03 -33.45 28.13
N ARG A 444 -5.07 -32.84 27.43
CA ARG A 444 -4.44 -33.41 26.23
C ARG A 444 -3.37 -34.46 26.55
N SER A 445 -2.53 -34.22 27.55
CA SER A 445 -1.46 -35.16 27.93
C SER A 445 -2.03 -36.49 28.43
N ALA A 446 -3.11 -36.43 29.23
CA ALA A 446 -3.80 -37.61 29.74
C ALA A 446 -4.37 -38.48 28.60
N SER A 447 -4.93 -37.89 27.54
CA SER A 447 -5.48 -38.64 26.41
C SER A 447 -4.40 -39.20 25.47
N GLN A 448 -3.26 -38.52 25.33
CA GLN A 448 -2.18 -38.96 24.43
C GLN A 448 -1.25 -40.00 25.05
N THR A 449 -0.97 -39.89 26.35
CA THR A 449 0.07 -40.72 27.01
C THR A 449 -0.49 -41.68 28.06
N GLY A 450 -1.80 -41.62 28.32
CA GLY A 450 -2.45 -42.37 29.40
C GLY A 450 -2.15 -41.85 30.81
N LYS A 451 -1.31 -40.82 30.95
CA LYS A 451 -0.96 -40.15 32.20
C LYS A 451 -0.94 -38.63 32.01
N THR A 452 -1.25 -37.89 33.06
CA THR A 452 -1.08 -36.44 33.02
C THR A 452 0.42 -36.11 33.14
N ILE A 453 0.95 -35.33 32.20
CA ILE A 453 2.31 -34.78 32.26
C ILE A 453 2.19 -33.33 32.75
N PRO A 454 2.56 -33.01 34.00
CA PRO A 454 2.40 -31.66 34.53
C PRO A 454 3.29 -30.66 33.81
N LEU A 455 2.82 -29.41 33.70
CA LEU A 455 3.65 -28.30 33.24
C LEU A 455 4.27 -27.55 34.42
N ARG A 456 5.43 -26.95 34.18
CA ARG A 456 6.01 -25.96 35.07
C ARG A 456 6.18 -24.67 34.30
N VAL A 457 5.70 -23.55 34.85
CA VAL A 457 5.78 -22.25 34.19
C VAL A 457 6.51 -21.23 35.05
N GLY A 458 7.44 -20.51 34.46
CA GLY A 458 8.16 -19.38 35.06
C GLY A 458 7.88 -18.09 34.32
N LEU A 459 7.49 -17.04 35.03
CA LEU A 459 7.24 -15.71 34.45
C LEU A 459 8.07 -14.64 35.15
N ASP A 460 8.69 -13.77 34.34
CA ASP A 460 9.22 -12.49 34.82
C ASP A 460 8.86 -11.39 33.82
N ALA A 461 8.86 -10.13 34.26
CA ALA A 461 8.62 -8.99 33.41
C ALA A 461 9.61 -7.87 33.73
N GLY A 462 10.21 -7.30 32.69
CA GLY A 462 11.22 -6.28 32.83
C GLY A 462 11.70 -5.71 31.50
N ARG A 463 12.75 -4.89 31.58
CA ARG A 463 13.42 -4.36 30.38
C ARG A 463 14.22 -5.47 29.71
N VAL A 464 14.03 -5.60 28.42
CA VAL A 464 14.74 -6.53 27.54
C VAL A 464 15.12 -5.80 26.25
N VAL A 465 16.16 -6.30 25.62
CA VAL A 465 16.57 -5.90 24.29
C VAL A 465 16.03 -6.94 23.32
N ILE A 466 15.23 -6.52 22.34
CA ILE A 466 14.63 -7.37 21.32
C ILE A 466 15.12 -6.92 19.95
N GLY A 467 15.66 -7.85 19.17
CA GLY A 467 16.14 -7.60 17.82
C GLY A 467 16.89 -8.78 17.23
N ASN A 468 17.47 -8.59 16.04
CA ASN A 468 18.34 -9.57 15.42
C ASN A 468 19.66 -9.72 16.21
N VAL A 469 19.95 -10.94 16.66
CA VAL A 469 21.18 -11.31 17.36
C VAL A 469 21.84 -12.46 16.62
N GLY A 470 23.14 -12.36 16.36
CA GLY A 470 23.91 -13.41 15.69
C GLY A 470 24.91 -12.83 14.70
N PHE A 471 25.21 -13.59 13.65
CA PHE A 471 26.08 -13.17 12.55
C PHE A 471 25.32 -13.22 11.22
N PRO A 472 25.81 -12.59 10.12
CA PRO A 472 25.04 -12.47 8.87
C PRO A 472 24.52 -13.79 8.26
N GLY A 473 25.16 -14.94 8.55
CA GLY A 473 24.70 -16.25 8.07
C GLY A 473 23.72 -16.98 9.01
N ARG A 474 23.46 -16.44 10.22
CA ARG A 474 22.48 -16.96 11.17
C ARG A 474 22.10 -15.87 12.17
N LEU A 475 20.97 -15.23 11.92
CA LEU A 475 20.36 -14.26 12.82
C LEU A 475 19.14 -14.89 13.49
N GLU A 476 19.00 -14.68 14.80
CA GLU A 476 17.80 -15.02 15.56
C GLU A 476 17.19 -13.70 16.05
N TYR A 477 15.91 -13.46 15.75
CA TYR A 477 15.18 -12.35 16.36
C TYR A 477 14.74 -12.78 17.76
N THR A 478 15.39 -12.26 18.79
CA THR A 478 15.23 -12.80 20.15
C THR A 478 15.29 -11.73 21.23
N ALA A 479 14.70 -12.02 22.40
CA ALA A 479 14.80 -11.19 23.59
C ALA A 479 16.04 -11.52 24.44
N ILE A 480 16.77 -10.48 24.86
CA ILE A 480 17.94 -10.57 25.76
C ILE A 480 17.73 -9.66 26.97
N GLY A 481 17.90 -10.19 28.17
CA GLY A 481 17.89 -9.40 29.40
C GLY A 481 17.71 -10.25 30.65
N ASP A 482 17.79 -9.61 31.81
CA ASP A 482 17.68 -10.30 33.10
C ASP A 482 16.33 -11.00 33.29
N ALA A 483 15.25 -10.44 32.73
CA ALA A 483 13.93 -11.06 32.76
C ALA A 483 13.91 -12.44 32.08
N VAL A 484 14.70 -12.63 31.01
CA VAL A 484 14.80 -13.93 30.32
C VAL A 484 15.45 -14.96 31.24
N ASN A 485 16.57 -14.58 31.87
CA ASN A 485 17.29 -15.45 32.79
C ASN A 485 16.45 -15.81 34.02
N THR A 486 15.75 -14.84 34.61
CA THR A 486 14.93 -15.02 35.80
C THR A 486 13.71 -15.92 35.50
N ALA A 487 13.00 -15.69 34.40
CA ALA A 487 11.84 -16.51 34.01
C ALA A 487 12.22 -18.00 33.83
N SER A 488 13.33 -18.27 33.13
CA SER A 488 13.84 -19.64 32.94
C SER A 488 14.14 -20.35 34.27
N ARG A 489 14.62 -19.62 35.29
CA ARG A 489 14.91 -20.21 36.61
C ARG A 489 13.66 -20.39 37.44
N LEU A 490 12.71 -19.46 37.35
CA LEU A 490 11.43 -19.58 38.02
C LEU A 490 10.66 -20.81 37.54
N GLN A 491 10.73 -21.13 36.26
CA GLN A 491 10.12 -22.35 35.72
C GLN A 491 10.62 -23.60 36.47
N ASN A 492 11.91 -23.68 36.77
CA ASN A 492 12.47 -24.80 37.54
C ASN A 492 11.96 -24.87 39.00
N LEU A 493 11.59 -23.72 39.58
CA LEU A 493 11.03 -23.62 40.94
C LEU A 493 9.51 -23.82 41.00
N ALA A 494 8.83 -23.77 39.85
CA ALA A 494 7.38 -23.88 39.81
C ALA A 494 6.93 -25.28 40.26
N PRO A 495 5.85 -25.36 41.07
CA PRO A 495 5.27 -26.65 41.41
C PRO A 495 4.65 -27.31 40.16
N PRO A 496 4.37 -28.63 40.20
CA PRO A 496 3.64 -29.31 39.14
C PRO A 496 2.30 -28.62 38.84
N ASP A 497 2.05 -28.32 37.56
CA ASP A 497 0.93 -27.49 37.09
C ASP A 497 0.86 -26.10 37.73
N GLY A 498 2.03 -25.57 38.12
CA GLY A 498 2.19 -24.29 38.79
C GLY A 498 2.84 -23.22 37.94
N ILE A 499 2.63 -21.97 38.35
CA ILE A 499 3.23 -20.79 37.74
C ILE A 499 4.00 -20.03 38.82
N ALA A 500 5.33 -20.04 38.74
CA ALA A 500 6.20 -19.26 39.60
C ALA A 500 6.52 -17.90 38.95
N VAL A 501 6.39 -16.82 39.71
CA VAL A 501 6.50 -15.47 39.19
C VAL A 501 7.31 -14.56 40.11
N THR A 502 7.92 -13.53 39.54
CA THR A 502 8.49 -12.41 40.31
C THR A 502 7.41 -11.45 40.81
N ASP A 503 7.82 -10.52 41.67
CA ASP A 503 6.98 -9.43 42.15
C ASP A 503 6.43 -8.53 41.03
N ALA A 504 7.24 -8.31 39.99
CA ALA A 504 6.89 -7.50 38.82
C ALA A 504 5.65 -8.06 38.11
N VAL A 505 5.60 -9.38 37.93
CA VAL A 505 4.44 -10.07 37.34
C VAL A 505 3.28 -10.14 38.34
N ARG A 506 3.56 -10.49 39.60
CA ARG A 506 2.57 -10.62 40.69
C ARG A 506 1.71 -9.37 40.81
N SER A 507 2.31 -8.18 40.84
CA SER A 507 1.60 -6.89 40.97
C SER A 507 0.56 -6.63 39.87
N ARG A 508 0.70 -7.26 38.71
CA ARG A 508 -0.26 -7.15 37.59
C ARG A 508 -1.23 -8.32 37.55
N ALA A 509 -0.75 -9.52 37.87
CA ALA A 509 -1.53 -10.75 37.90
C ALA A 509 -2.54 -10.80 39.06
N GLU A 510 -2.26 -10.15 40.19
CA GLU A 510 -3.14 -10.11 41.38
C GLU A 510 -4.51 -9.47 41.12
N LYS A 511 -4.68 -8.79 39.98
CA LYS A 511 -5.96 -8.27 39.50
C LYS A 511 -6.95 -9.37 39.12
N GLU A 512 -6.46 -10.55 38.75
CA GLU A 512 -7.27 -11.66 38.22
C GLU A 512 -7.00 -12.99 38.89
N PHE A 513 -5.82 -13.18 39.46
CA PHE A 513 -5.40 -14.45 40.01
C PHE A 513 -4.94 -14.34 41.46
N ARG A 514 -5.16 -15.40 42.23
CA ARG A 514 -4.66 -15.48 43.59
C ARG A 514 -3.15 -15.74 43.56
N CYS A 515 -2.39 -14.85 44.18
CA CYS A 515 -0.94 -15.00 44.30
C CYS A 515 -0.55 -15.40 45.73
N LYS A 516 0.15 -16.53 45.89
CA LYS A 516 0.68 -16.97 47.19
C LYS A 516 2.19 -16.79 47.25
N LYS A 517 2.67 -16.31 48.40
CA LYS A 517 4.09 -16.12 48.64
C LYS A 517 4.79 -17.48 48.75
N ALA A 518 5.76 -17.75 47.88
CA ALA A 518 6.61 -18.94 47.94
C ALA A 518 7.90 -18.69 48.75
N GLY A 519 8.22 -17.42 49.00
CA GLY A 519 9.32 -16.95 49.84
C GLY A 519 10.55 -16.53 49.03
N LEU A 520 11.55 -16.01 49.75
CA LEU A 520 12.83 -15.63 49.17
C LEU A 520 13.56 -16.87 48.61
N ARG A 521 14.09 -16.75 47.40
CA ARG A 521 14.86 -17.79 46.71
C ARG A 521 16.11 -17.21 46.11
N LYS A 522 17.24 -17.90 46.29
CA LYS A 522 18.50 -17.54 45.67
C LYS A 522 18.59 -18.15 44.28
N LEU A 523 18.62 -17.29 43.25
CA LEU A 523 18.73 -17.67 41.85
C LEU A 523 20.17 -17.37 41.37
N LYS A 524 20.87 -18.37 40.83
CA LYS A 524 22.30 -18.32 40.42
C LYS A 524 22.66 -17.13 39.49
N GLY A 525 23.02 -15.96 40.00
CA GLY A 525 23.31 -14.79 39.14
C GLY A 525 22.12 -13.88 38.87
N CYS A 526 20.97 -14.10 39.53
CA CYS A 526 19.92 -13.08 39.68
C CYS A 526 19.82 -12.56 41.13
N GLY A 527 20.59 -13.15 42.07
CA GLY A 527 20.56 -12.76 43.49
C GLY A 527 19.43 -13.44 44.27
N GLU A 528 19.02 -12.83 45.37
CA GLU A 528 17.84 -13.26 46.14
C GLU A 528 16.61 -12.53 45.64
N ILE A 529 15.61 -13.30 45.23
CA ILE A 529 14.36 -12.78 44.65
C ILE A 529 13.19 -13.36 45.44
N GLU A 530 12.20 -12.52 45.70
CA GLU A 530 10.93 -12.94 46.28
C GLU A 530 10.09 -13.65 45.21
N VAL A 531 9.72 -14.91 45.47
CA VAL A 531 8.95 -15.74 44.53
C VAL A 531 7.51 -15.87 44.97
N TRP A 532 6.60 -15.80 44.01
CA TRP A 532 5.17 -16.00 44.19
C TRP A 532 4.68 -17.12 43.29
N ASN A 533 3.64 -17.84 43.72
CA ASN A 533 2.92 -18.80 42.90
C ASN A 533 1.54 -18.25 42.55
N ILE A 534 1.14 -18.38 41.29
CA ILE A 534 -0.23 -18.07 40.85
C ILE A 534 -1.08 -19.34 40.97
N ASP A 535 -2.09 -19.27 41.84
CA ASP A 535 -3.08 -20.31 42.08
C ASP A 535 -4.46 -19.90 41.51
N ASP A 536 -5.40 -20.85 41.55
CA ASP A 536 -6.81 -20.69 41.14
C ASP A 536 -7.53 -19.53 41.84
#